data_AF-R4YYD7-F1
#
_entry.id   AF-R4YYD7-F1
#
_cell.length_a   1.000
_cell.length_b   1.000
_cell.length_c   1.000
_cell.angle_alpha   90.00
_cell.angle_beta   90.00
_cell.angle_gamma   90.00
#
_symmetry.space_group_name_H-M   'P 1'
#
loop_
_entity.id
_entity.type
_entity.pdbx_description
1 polymer ?
#
loop_
_entity_poly.entity_id
_entity_poly.type
_entity_poly.pdbx_seq_one_letter_code
_entity_poly.pdbx_strand_id
1 'polypeptide(L)'
;MSRSGSGHVGGAHQGNARSDRAQADRDYSGSRAAERRRSTSRVCARPYCSTAASATMSYSYNSGSVWLDDLTVDGHPMVHDLCSLHADSVSVPKGWRLVDRRSDSLAADDGQSSVTHLAAG
;
A
#
# COMPACT_ATOMS: atom_id res chain seq x y z
N MET A 1 3.35 -24.91 72.38
CA MET A 1 2.49 -24.39 71.29
C MET A 1 3.24 -24.69 69.99
N SER A 2 2.74 -25.65 69.20
CA SER A 2 3.53 -26.26 68.11
C SER A 2 2.93 -25.95 66.74
N ARG A 3 3.83 -25.56 65.83
CA ARG A 3 3.80 -25.72 64.37
C ARG A 3 2.81 -24.84 63.59
N SER A 4 3.33 -24.12 62.59
CA SER A 4 3.04 -24.29 61.15
C SER A 4 3.05 -22.95 60.40
N GLY A 5 3.71 -22.92 59.23
CA GLY A 5 3.64 -21.78 58.31
C GLY A 5 4.68 -21.72 57.21
N SER A 6 5.12 -22.87 56.68
CA SER A 6 5.85 -22.94 55.40
C SER A 6 4.85 -23.01 54.26
N GLY A 7 5.14 -22.36 53.13
CA GLY A 7 4.62 -22.82 51.83
C GLY A 7 4.22 -21.73 50.84
N HIS A 8 5.13 -21.48 49.92
CA HIS A 8 4.97 -20.87 48.60
C HIS A 8 3.65 -21.19 47.87
N VAL A 9 3.18 -20.22 47.08
CA VAL A 9 2.47 -20.51 45.83
C VAL A 9 3.19 -19.83 44.66
N GLY A 10 4.14 -20.56 44.05
CA GLY A 10 4.60 -20.29 42.70
C GLY A 10 3.56 -20.81 41.73
N GLY A 11 2.74 -19.92 41.18
CA GLY A 11 1.80 -20.24 40.10
C GLY A 11 2.54 -20.41 38.79
N ALA A 12 2.73 -21.66 38.38
CA ALA A 12 3.35 -22.05 37.13
C ALA A 12 2.59 -21.49 35.91
N HIS A 13 3.30 -20.75 35.06
CA HIS A 13 2.90 -20.44 33.70
C HIS A 13 2.95 -21.73 32.86
N GLN A 14 1.89 -22.55 32.91
CA GLN A 14 1.73 -23.67 31.97
C GLN A 14 1.04 -23.17 30.71
N GLY A 15 1.79 -22.43 29.89
CA GLY A 15 1.48 -22.24 28.47
C GLY A 15 1.84 -23.51 27.72
N ASN A 16 0.92 -24.06 26.96
CA ASN A 16 1.17 -25.20 26.08
C ASN A 16 1.94 -24.72 24.84
N ALA A 17 3.08 -25.36 24.53
CA ALA A 17 3.92 -25.06 23.36
C ALA A 17 3.15 -25.01 22.01
N ARG A 18 1.95 -25.61 21.94
CA ARG A 18 1.05 -25.53 20.79
C ARG A 18 0.35 -24.17 20.67
N SER A 19 -0.02 -23.52 21.78
CA SER A 19 -0.60 -22.16 21.75
C SER A 19 0.47 -21.10 21.55
N ASP A 20 1.69 -21.33 22.05
CA ASP A 20 2.82 -20.42 21.84
C ASP A 20 3.13 -20.24 20.35
N ARG A 21 3.06 -21.33 19.57
CA ARG A 21 3.26 -21.29 18.11
C ARG A 21 2.15 -20.50 17.41
N ALA A 22 0.90 -20.74 17.79
CA ALA A 22 -0.26 -20.04 17.23
C ALA A 22 -0.32 -18.55 17.63
N GLN A 23 0.24 -18.18 18.78
CA GLN A 23 0.44 -16.78 19.17
C GLN A 23 1.53 -16.14 18.31
N ALA A 24 2.69 -16.79 18.16
CA ALA A 24 3.77 -16.30 17.32
C ALA A 24 3.35 -16.09 15.85
N ASP A 25 2.53 -16.99 15.28
CA ASP A 25 1.98 -16.84 13.92
C ASP A 25 1.05 -15.63 13.79
N ARG A 26 0.26 -15.32 14.83
CA ARG A 26 -0.62 -14.14 14.87
C ARG A 26 0.19 -12.85 15.04
N ASP A 27 1.22 -12.86 15.88
CA ASP A 27 2.12 -11.73 16.09
C ASP A 27 2.94 -11.43 14.81
N TYR A 28 3.40 -12.47 14.11
CA TYR A 28 4.09 -12.37 12.82
C TYR A 28 3.17 -11.90 11.67
N SER A 29 1.91 -12.35 11.68
CA SER A 29 0.89 -11.87 10.74
C SER A 29 0.47 -10.43 11.03
N GLY A 30 0.43 -10.04 12.31
CA GLY A 30 0.15 -8.69 12.78
C GLY A 30 1.27 -7.71 12.45
N SER A 31 2.54 -8.12 12.58
CA SER A 31 3.69 -7.29 12.19
C SER A 31 3.75 -7.08 10.68
N ARG A 32 3.49 -8.10 9.84
CA ARG A 32 3.36 -7.92 8.37
C ARG A 32 2.16 -7.05 7.98
N ALA A 33 1.04 -7.14 8.69
CA ALA A 33 -0.11 -6.27 8.48
C ALA A 33 0.16 -4.83 8.93
N ALA A 34 0.96 -4.62 9.99
CA ALA A 34 1.41 -3.32 10.47
C ALA A 34 2.51 -2.70 9.58
N GLU A 35 3.40 -3.50 8.99
CA GLU A 35 4.39 -3.09 7.99
C GLU A 35 3.71 -2.69 6.67
N ARG A 36 2.67 -3.42 6.25
CA ARG A 36 1.78 -2.98 5.15
C ARG A 36 1.00 -1.70 5.47
N ARG A 37 0.89 -1.32 6.74
CA ARG A 37 0.24 -0.08 7.22
C ARG A 37 1.22 1.04 7.57
N ARG A 38 2.50 0.92 7.23
CA ARG A 38 3.37 2.10 7.10
C ARG A 38 3.31 2.59 5.67
N SER A 39 2.10 2.92 5.22
CA SER A 39 1.89 3.69 4.00
C SER A 39 2.35 5.12 4.29
N THR A 40 3.67 5.34 4.24
CA THR A 40 4.19 6.66 3.91
C THR A 40 3.64 6.92 2.52
N SER A 41 2.52 7.62 2.42
CA SER A 41 1.95 8.06 1.14
C SER A 41 3.10 8.63 0.33
N ARG A 42 3.38 8.02 -0.82
CA ARG A 42 4.53 8.43 -1.63
C ARG A 42 4.38 9.90 -1.97
N VAL A 43 5.45 10.65 -1.79
CA VAL A 43 5.49 12.08 -2.04
C VAL A 43 6.03 12.34 -3.43
N CYS A 44 5.69 13.49 -3.99
CA CYS A 44 6.20 13.90 -5.28
C CYS A 44 7.74 13.91 -5.30
N ALA A 45 8.33 13.33 -6.34
CA ALA A 45 9.78 13.26 -6.55
C ALA A 45 10.40 14.61 -6.97
N ARG A 46 9.59 15.62 -7.27
CA ARG A 46 10.10 16.94 -7.65
C ARG A 46 10.76 17.61 -6.43
N PRO A 47 11.98 18.16 -6.57
CA PRO A 47 12.64 18.87 -5.48
C PRO A 47 11.71 19.93 -4.89
N TYR A 48 11.73 20.09 -3.57
CA TYR A 48 10.90 21.06 -2.83
C TYR A 48 9.38 20.79 -2.88
N CYS A 49 8.91 19.72 -3.52
CA CYS A 49 7.51 19.28 -3.45
C CYS A 49 7.35 18.16 -2.42
N SER A 50 6.44 18.32 -1.47
CA SER A 50 6.07 17.29 -0.49
C SER A 50 4.62 16.83 -0.64
N THR A 51 3.94 17.26 -1.70
CA THR A 51 2.55 16.87 -2.00
C THR A 51 2.46 15.37 -2.24
N ALA A 52 1.35 14.77 -1.81
CA ALA A 52 1.05 13.37 -2.08
C ALA A 52 1.08 13.10 -3.60
N ALA A 53 1.78 12.04 -3.98
CA ALA A 53 1.79 11.59 -5.36
C ALA A 53 0.43 11.01 -5.75
N SER A 54 0.06 11.21 -7.00
CA SER A 54 -1.16 10.68 -7.63
C SER A 54 -0.88 10.04 -8.99
N ALA A 55 0.35 10.12 -9.48
CA ALA A 55 0.79 9.58 -10.75
C ALA A 55 2.18 8.96 -10.62
N THR A 56 2.47 7.96 -11.45
CA THR A 56 3.80 7.39 -11.61
C THR A 56 4.30 7.68 -13.02
N MET A 57 5.52 8.22 -13.14
CA MET A 57 6.17 8.54 -14.39
C MET A 57 7.32 7.55 -14.69
N SER A 58 7.36 7.02 -15.90
CA SER A 58 8.39 6.09 -16.36
C SER A 58 9.03 6.55 -17.67
N TYR A 59 10.34 6.29 -17.84
CA TYR A 59 11.08 6.62 -19.05
C TYR A 59 11.43 5.37 -19.87
N SER A 60 11.11 5.40 -21.15
CA SER A 60 11.65 4.48 -22.14
C SER A 60 12.68 5.23 -23.00
N TYR A 61 13.94 5.10 -22.63
CA TYR A 61 15.05 5.72 -23.36
C TYR A 61 15.19 5.16 -24.78
N ASN A 62 14.92 3.88 -24.98
CA ASN A 62 15.01 3.23 -26.29
C ASN A 62 14.00 3.80 -27.30
N SER A 63 12.79 4.12 -26.84
CA SER A 63 11.73 4.67 -27.70
C SER A 63 11.60 6.19 -27.60
N GLY A 64 12.44 6.87 -26.81
CA GLY A 64 12.31 8.30 -26.53
C GLY A 64 10.92 8.66 -26.01
N SER A 65 10.40 7.88 -25.05
CA SER A 65 9.04 8.07 -24.55
C SER A 65 8.99 8.19 -23.03
N VAL A 66 8.06 8.99 -22.54
CA VAL A 66 7.71 9.09 -21.13
C VAL A 66 6.25 8.67 -20.97
N TRP A 67 5.99 7.80 -20.00
CA TRP A 67 4.64 7.36 -19.67
C TRP A 67 4.23 7.93 -18.32
N LEU A 68 3.03 8.49 -18.26
CA LEU A 68 2.34 8.80 -17.01
C LEU A 68 1.23 7.77 -16.84
N ASP A 69 1.26 7.07 -15.73
CA ASP A 69 0.23 6.13 -15.31
C ASP A 69 -0.36 6.59 -13.97
N ASP A 70 -1.55 6.09 -13.63
CA ASP A 70 -2.10 6.26 -12.29
C ASP A 70 -1.11 5.75 -11.24
N LEU A 71 -1.17 6.31 -10.03
CA LEU A 71 -0.22 5.99 -8.97
C LEU A 71 -0.13 4.46 -8.74
N THR A 72 0.99 3.86 -9.12
CA THR A 72 1.19 2.41 -9.15
C THR A 72 1.28 1.81 -7.75
N VAL A 73 0.54 0.77 -7.39
CA VAL A 73 0.54 0.27 -5.99
C VAL A 73 1.94 -0.09 -5.45
N ASP A 74 2.85 -0.53 -6.32
CA ASP A 74 4.23 -0.84 -5.99
C ASP A 74 5.16 0.33 -6.37
N GLY A 75 5.81 0.92 -5.37
CA GLY A 75 6.81 1.96 -5.60
C GLY A 75 8.10 1.35 -6.12
N HIS A 76 8.48 1.68 -7.35
CA HIS A 76 9.70 1.17 -7.98
C HIS A 76 10.82 2.24 -7.97
N PRO A 77 12.10 1.91 -7.69
CA PRO A 77 13.17 2.91 -7.65
C PRO A 77 13.47 3.59 -8.99
N MET A 78 13.10 2.97 -10.11
CA MET A 78 13.31 3.54 -11.46
C MET A 78 12.13 4.37 -11.97
N VAL A 79 11.08 4.57 -11.17
CA VAL A 79 9.95 5.42 -11.54
C VAL A 79 9.92 6.69 -10.69
N HIS A 80 9.25 7.72 -11.18
CA HIS A 80 9.11 8.98 -10.45
C HIS A 80 7.65 9.22 -10.13
N ASP A 81 7.33 9.26 -8.85
CA ASP A 81 5.98 9.56 -8.41
C ASP A 81 5.75 11.08 -8.41
N LEU A 82 4.69 11.54 -9.05
CA LEU A 82 4.34 12.95 -9.22
C LEU A 82 2.97 13.24 -8.60
N CYS A 83 2.81 14.43 -8.01
CA CYS A 83 1.48 14.93 -7.67
C CYS A 83 0.73 15.38 -8.94
N SER A 84 -0.58 15.56 -8.84
CA SER A 84 -1.45 15.95 -9.96
C SER A 84 -0.89 17.15 -10.73
N LEU A 85 -0.63 18.26 -10.03
CA LEU A 85 -0.08 19.48 -10.61
C LEU A 85 1.20 19.24 -11.42
N HIS A 86 2.11 18.42 -10.88
CA HIS A 86 3.39 18.15 -11.53
C HIS A 86 3.33 17.12 -12.64
N ALA A 87 2.37 16.20 -12.59
CA ALA A 87 2.07 15.30 -13.68
C ALA A 87 1.43 16.07 -14.84
N ASP A 88 0.48 16.97 -14.56
CA ASP A 88 -0.21 17.79 -15.57
C ASP A 88 0.71 18.82 -16.23
N SER A 89 1.72 19.29 -15.50
CA SER A 89 2.71 20.26 -15.98
C SER A 89 4.04 19.63 -16.44
N VAL A 90 4.13 18.29 -16.50
CA VAL A 90 5.38 17.65 -16.91
C VAL A 90 5.64 17.90 -18.38
N SER A 91 6.91 18.12 -18.72
CA SER A 91 7.34 18.27 -20.10
C SER A 91 8.52 17.32 -20.35
N VAL A 92 8.62 16.88 -21.60
CA VAL A 92 9.64 15.92 -22.04
C VAL A 92 10.67 16.61 -22.94
N PRO A 93 11.89 16.07 -23.08
CA PRO A 93 12.89 16.61 -24.00
C PRO A 93 12.38 16.70 -25.44
N LYS A 94 12.98 17.56 -26.26
CA LYS A 94 12.62 17.67 -27.68
C LYS A 94 12.80 16.33 -28.39
N GLY A 95 11.84 15.97 -29.22
CA GLY A 95 11.82 14.70 -29.95
C GLY A 95 11.32 13.51 -29.12
N TRP A 96 11.01 13.70 -27.83
CA TRP A 96 10.39 12.67 -27.00
C TRP A 96 8.87 12.76 -27.04
N ARG A 97 8.21 11.63 -26.82
CA ARG A 97 6.75 11.55 -26.69
C ARG A 97 6.35 11.40 -25.23
N LEU A 98 5.45 12.26 -24.76
CA LEU A 98 4.71 12.03 -23.53
C LEU A 98 3.42 11.25 -23.86
N VAL A 99 3.18 10.14 -23.16
CA VAL A 99 1.94 9.38 -23.25
C VAL A 99 1.32 9.38 -21.86
N ASP A 100 0.22 10.13 -21.72
CA ASP A 100 -0.57 10.12 -20.49
C ASP A 100 -1.63 9.02 -20.58
N ARG A 101 -1.58 8.09 -19.65
CA ARG A 101 -2.44 6.91 -19.52
C ARG A 101 -3.22 6.92 -18.21
N ARG A 102 -3.15 8.02 -17.46
CA ARG A 102 -3.92 8.20 -16.25
C ARG A 102 -5.40 8.24 -16.59
N SER A 103 -6.19 7.64 -15.71
CA SER A 103 -7.63 7.68 -15.82
C SER A 103 -8.10 9.09 -15.42
N ASP A 104 -8.66 9.86 -16.35
CA ASP A 104 -9.39 11.08 -15.98
C ASP A 104 -10.52 10.64 -15.06
N SER A 105 -10.37 10.90 -13.75
CA SER A 105 -11.15 10.21 -12.72
C SER A 105 -12.61 10.66 -12.65
N LEU A 106 -13.11 11.39 -13.67
CA LEU A 106 -14.52 11.76 -13.83
C LEU A 106 -15.40 10.63 -14.40
N ALA A 107 -14.85 9.44 -14.69
CA ALA A 107 -15.60 8.30 -15.23
C ALA A 107 -15.54 7.01 -14.38
N ALA A 108 -15.45 7.15 -13.05
CA ALA A 108 -15.72 6.03 -12.11
C ALA A 108 -17.14 6.10 -11.51
N ASP A 109 -18.04 6.88 -12.12
CA ASP A 109 -19.48 6.81 -11.94
C ASP A 109 -20.16 6.51 -13.28
N ASP A 110 -19.90 5.32 -13.83
CA ASP A 110 -20.79 4.73 -14.84
C ASP A 110 -20.94 3.23 -14.57
N GLY A 111 -22.13 2.84 -14.13
CA GLY A 111 -22.70 1.62 -14.67
C GLY A 111 -22.58 0.32 -13.86
N GLN A 112 -22.37 0.32 -12.54
CA GLN A 112 -22.77 -0.87 -11.75
C GLN A 112 -24.29 -0.88 -11.49
N SER A 113 -25.06 -0.73 -12.57
CA SER A 113 -26.49 -1.04 -12.65
C SER A 113 -26.67 -2.03 -13.80
N SER A 114 -26.61 -3.32 -13.49
CA SER A 114 -27.29 -4.34 -14.28
C SER A 114 -28.14 -5.20 -13.35
N VAL A 115 -29.36 -4.70 -13.19
CA VAL A 115 -30.67 -5.38 -13.08
C VAL A 115 -30.80 -6.69 -12.29
N THR A 116 -31.76 -6.65 -11.38
CA THR A 116 -32.43 -7.76 -10.68
C THR A 116 -33.04 -8.80 -11.65
N HIS A 117 -33.17 -10.04 -11.17
CA HIS A 117 -34.26 -11.02 -11.34
C HIS A 117 -33.83 -12.39 -11.87
N LEU A 118 -33.71 -13.37 -10.96
CA LEU A 118 -34.11 -14.75 -11.24
C LEU A 118 -34.82 -15.34 -10.00
N ALA A 119 -36.09 -15.71 -10.22
CA ALA A 119 -37.00 -16.34 -9.28
C ALA A 119 -36.53 -17.76 -8.92
N ALA A 120 -36.64 -18.13 -7.64
CA ALA A 120 -36.64 -19.52 -7.21
C ALA A 120 -38.10 -19.95 -7.07
N GLY A 121 -38.48 -21.00 -7.81
CA GLY A 121 -39.79 -21.64 -7.78
C GLY A 121 -39.95 -22.66 -6.66
#